data_AF-A0A7K2ZZ48-F1
#
_entry.id   AF-A0A7K2ZZ48-F1
#
_cell.length_a   1.000
_cell.length_b   1.000
_cell.length_c   1.000
_cell.angle_alpha   90.00
_cell.angle_beta   90.00
_cell.angle_gamma   90.00
#
_symmetry.space_group_name_H-M   'P 1'
#
loop_
_entity.id
_entity.type
_entity.pdbx_description
1 polymer ?
#
loop_
_entity_poly.entity_id
_entity_poly.type
_entity_poly.pdbx_seq_one_letter_code
_entity_poly.pdbx_strand_id
1 'polypeptide(L)'
;MDPQGGSPAEAALAWQRAAKARERADRNFTIARRYEQLALDTADPLHIRLAHLHRTTGNRHQVAAELLQSHARRAGRWIRDGGPPPLFMTGVAEVCGTASVAVTLIDAEQNQLATASSDQPSRGAQDLEYVLGEGPARDAVLARGPVDVSGDGLASRWPGYGPAVMELGIEKVVAVPLEVPGECIGALAVFDPQPESASATLFTQVADALTRSVFLGCDAIPGFFGGIDYRAEVHQAAGMVAGRLNCRVADALELVKARAFSDGRPIADVARDIVHGQLKLG
;
A
#
# COMPACT_ATOMS: atom_id res chain seq x y z
N MET A 1 14.61 -10.46 16.73
CA MET A 1 14.72 -10.87 15.31
C MET A 1 15.66 -9.87 14.67
N ASP A 2 16.79 -10.33 14.13
CA ASP A 2 17.91 -9.48 13.67
C ASP A 2 17.48 -8.36 12.72
N PRO A 3 18.09 -7.16 12.80
CA PRO A 3 17.91 -6.12 11.80
C PRO A 3 18.75 -6.49 10.55
N GLN A 4 18.33 -7.51 9.80
CA GLN A 4 18.86 -7.76 8.45
C GLN A 4 18.23 -6.80 7.44
N GLY A 5 18.29 -5.50 7.73
CA GLY A 5 17.91 -4.44 6.82
C GLY A 5 19.16 -3.82 6.25
N GLY A 6 19.60 -4.32 5.09
CA GLY A 6 20.39 -3.55 4.15
C GLY A 6 21.87 -3.94 4.01
N SER A 7 22.12 -5.06 3.38
CA SER A 7 23.44 -5.28 2.76
C SER A 7 23.60 -4.41 1.49
N PRO A 8 24.83 -4.07 1.07
CA PRO A 8 25.09 -3.50 -0.26
C PRO A 8 24.48 -4.32 -1.42
N ALA A 9 24.25 -5.62 -1.20
CA ALA A 9 23.58 -6.49 -2.15
C ALA A 9 22.08 -6.16 -2.33
N GLU A 10 21.39 -5.65 -1.30
CA GLU A 10 19.98 -5.24 -1.42
C GLU A 10 19.80 -3.99 -2.28
N ALA A 11 20.67 -2.98 -2.10
CA ALA A 11 20.65 -1.78 -2.94
C ALA A 11 21.00 -2.12 -4.40
N ALA A 12 21.99 -2.99 -4.62
CA ALA A 12 22.35 -3.48 -5.95
C ALA A 12 21.19 -4.26 -6.60
N LEU A 13 20.52 -5.12 -5.83
CA LEU A 13 19.35 -5.87 -6.29
C LEU A 13 18.17 -4.95 -6.63
N ALA A 14 17.93 -3.91 -5.85
CA ALA A 14 16.90 -2.90 -6.14
C ALA A 14 17.18 -2.17 -7.46
N TRP A 15 18.43 -1.77 -7.71
CA TRP A 15 18.85 -1.19 -9.00
C TRP A 15 18.68 -2.17 -10.15
N GLN A 16 19.04 -3.44 -9.97
CA GLN A 16 18.88 -4.46 -11.00
C GLN A 16 17.41 -4.68 -11.37
N ARG A 17 16.52 -4.71 -10.37
CA ARG A 17 15.06 -4.81 -10.59
C ARG A 17 14.53 -3.58 -11.33
N ALA A 18 14.94 -2.37 -10.92
CA ALA A 18 14.55 -1.14 -11.61
C ALA A 18 14.98 -1.15 -13.09
N ALA A 19 16.21 -1.60 -13.38
CA ALA A 19 16.71 -1.72 -14.75
C ALA A 19 15.90 -2.72 -15.59
N LYS A 20 15.61 -3.91 -15.04
CA LYS A 20 14.77 -4.92 -15.72
C LYS A 20 13.34 -4.43 -15.98
N ALA A 21 12.74 -3.72 -15.02
CA ALA A 21 11.42 -3.13 -15.21
C ALA A 21 11.44 -2.10 -16.35
N ARG A 22 12.49 -1.28 -16.43
CA ARG A 22 12.68 -0.30 -17.52
C ARG A 22 12.87 -0.96 -18.89
N GLU A 23 13.68 -2.02 -18.98
CA GLU A 23 13.84 -2.79 -20.22
C GLU A 23 12.50 -3.38 -20.70
N ARG A 24 11.65 -3.85 -19.79
CA ARG A 24 10.30 -4.35 -20.13
C ARG A 24 9.38 -3.22 -20.60
N ALA A 25 9.49 -2.03 -20.02
CA ALA A 25 8.76 -0.85 -20.46
C ALA A 25 9.15 -0.49 -21.90
N ASP A 26 10.46 -0.34 -22.16
CA ASP A 26 11.01 0.02 -23.46
C ASP A 26 10.64 -1.00 -24.55
N ARG A 27 10.68 -2.30 -24.22
CA ARG A 27 10.24 -3.37 -25.11
C ARG A 27 8.76 -3.22 -25.48
N ASN A 28 7.89 -2.98 -24.49
CA ASN A 28 6.46 -2.81 -24.74
C ASN A 28 6.17 -1.54 -25.54
N PHE A 29 6.83 -0.42 -25.25
CA PHE A 29 6.67 0.81 -26.03
C PHE A 29 7.16 0.67 -27.48
N THR A 30 8.19 -0.13 -27.70
CA THR A 30 8.66 -0.43 -29.06
C THR A 30 7.62 -1.25 -29.83
N ILE A 31 7.01 -2.25 -29.19
CA ILE A 31 5.93 -3.03 -29.81
C ILE A 31 4.68 -2.18 -30.02
N ALA A 32 4.32 -1.31 -29.07
CA ALA A 32 3.18 -0.40 -29.19
C ALA A 32 3.32 0.51 -30.40
N ARG A 33 4.48 1.20 -30.55
CA ARG A 33 4.76 2.07 -31.71
C ARG A 33 4.65 1.33 -33.04
N ARG A 34 5.10 0.07 -33.10
CA ARG A 34 4.96 -0.77 -34.30
C ARG A 34 3.49 -1.00 -34.65
N TYR A 35 2.65 -1.32 -33.68
CA TYR A 35 1.21 -1.51 -33.92
C TYR A 35 0.47 -0.20 -34.21
N GLU A 36 0.91 0.93 -33.65
CA GLU A 36 0.39 2.25 -34.00
C GLU A 36 0.64 2.58 -35.47
N GLN A 37 1.84 2.31 -35.97
CA GLN A 37 2.15 2.46 -37.40
C GLN A 37 1.30 1.53 -38.26
N LEU A 38 1.22 0.24 -37.92
CA LEU A 38 0.39 -0.71 -38.65
C LEU A 38 -1.11 -0.32 -38.64
N ALA A 39 -1.60 0.27 -37.55
CA ALA A 39 -2.97 0.76 -37.45
C ALA A 39 -3.22 1.95 -38.38
N LEU A 40 -2.24 2.85 -38.55
CA LEU A 40 -2.33 3.95 -39.52
C LEU A 40 -2.35 3.43 -40.96
N ASP A 41 -1.57 2.39 -41.26
CA ASP A 41 -1.44 1.84 -42.62
C ASP A 41 -2.64 0.97 -43.04
N THR A 42 -3.21 0.21 -42.10
CA THR A 42 -4.21 -0.83 -42.41
C THR A 42 -5.63 -0.48 -41.95
N ALA A 43 -5.78 0.47 -41.03
CA ALA A 43 -7.01 0.73 -40.29
C ALA A 43 -7.62 -0.50 -39.58
N ASP A 44 -6.84 -1.56 -39.33
CA ASP A 44 -7.30 -2.77 -38.65
C ASP A 44 -7.55 -2.49 -37.15
N PRO A 45 -8.79 -2.70 -36.64
CA PRO A 45 -9.11 -2.56 -35.22
C PRO A 45 -8.24 -3.41 -34.28
N LEU A 46 -7.72 -4.55 -34.75
CA LEU A 46 -6.81 -5.38 -33.97
C LEU A 46 -5.49 -4.68 -33.68
N HIS A 47 -4.91 -3.96 -34.65
CA HIS A 47 -3.67 -3.21 -34.45
C HIS A 47 -3.86 -2.08 -33.44
N ILE A 48 -5.01 -1.38 -33.47
CA ILE A 48 -5.35 -0.35 -32.46
C ILE A 48 -5.41 -0.98 -31.06
N ARG A 49 -6.08 -2.14 -30.93
CA ARG A 49 -6.20 -2.84 -29.64
C ARG A 49 -4.84 -3.32 -29.12
N LEU A 50 -3.99 -3.88 -29.99
CA LEU A 50 -2.65 -4.35 -29.63
C LEU A 50 -1.73 -3.17 -29.26
N ALA A 51 -1.80 -2.06 -29.98
CA ALA A 51 -1.09 -0.82 -29.63
C ALA A 51 -1.46 -0.36 -28.21
N HIS A 52 -2.76 -0.25 -27.92
CA HIS A 52 -3.26 0.16 -26.60
C HIS A 52 -2.82 -0.80 -25.49
N LEU A 53 -2.92 -2.12 -25.72
CA LEU A 53 -2.50 -3.14 -24.77
C LEU A 53 -1.00 -3.01 -24.41
N HIS A 54 -0.15 -2.87 -25.43
CA HIS A 54 1.28 -2.72 -25.22
C HIS A 54 1.64 -1.37 -24.60
N ARG A 55 0.95 -0.28 -24.94
CA ARG A 55 1.13 1.02 -24.25
C ARG A 55 0.80 0.93 -22.78
N THR A 56 -0.34 0.33 -22.44
CA THR A 56 -0.78 0.15 -21.06
C THR A 56 0.23 -0.69 -20.27
N THR A 57 0.69 -1.80 -20.86
CA THR A 57 1.69 -2.67 -20.25
C THR A 57 3.05 -1.98 -20.10
N GLY A 58 3.45 -1.17 -21.08
CA GLY A 58 4.67 -0.35 -21.02
C GLY A 58 4.62 0.69 -19.90
N ASN A 59 3.52 1.44 -19.81
CA ASN A 59 3.29 2.44 -18.76
C ASN A 59 3.38 1.81 -17.36
N ARG A 60 2.75 0.65 -17.16
CA ARG A 60 2.82 -0.11 -15.90
C ARG A 60 4.27 -0.45 -15.52
N HIS A 61 5.04 -0.98 -16.46
CA HIS A 61 6.45 -1.32 -16.20
C HIS A 61 7.32 -0.07 -15.97
N GLN A 62 7.00 1.05 -16.62
CA GLN A 62 7.68 2.31 -16.39
C GLN A 62 7.43 2.80 -14.96
N VAL A 63 6.18 2.84 -14.51
CA VAL A 63 5.84 3.23 -13.13
C VAL A 63 6.50 2.27 -12.13
N ALA A 64 6.49 0.96 -12.37
CA ALA A 64 7.20 0.00 -11.53
C ALA A 64 8.71 0.28 -11.46
N ALA A 65 9.34 0.64 -12.58
CA ALA A 65 10.74 1.03 -12.63
C ALA A 65 11.02 2.30 -11.81
N GLU A 66 10.14 3.30 -11.88
CA GLU A 66 10.24 4.55 -11.11
C GLU A 66 10.14 4.30 -9.60
N LEU A 67 9.19 3.45 -9.17
CA LEU A 67 9.05 3.03 -7.77
C LEU A 67 10.30 2.32 -7.26
N LEU A 68 10.78 1.31 -7.99
CA LEU A 68 11.99 0.55 -7.66
C LEU A 68 13.24 1.44 -7.66
N GLN A 69 13.34 2.38 -8.60
CA GLN A 69 14.44 3.33 -8.68
C GLN A 69 14.43 4.32 -7.52
N SER A 70 13.27 4.82 -7.10
CA SER A 70 13.18 5.68 -5.90
C SER A 70 13.67 4.92 -4.67
N HIS A 71 13.21 3.69 -4.46
CA HIS A 71 13.68 2.85 -3.37
C HIS A 71 15.19 2.58 -3.45
N ALA A 72 15.72 2.21 -4.62
CA ALA A 72 17.14 1.95 -4.82
C ALA A 72 18.03 3.18 -4.54
N ARG A 73 17.59 4.38 -4.97
CA ARG A 73 18.26 5.65 -4.66
C ARG A 73 18.33 5.89 -3.15
N ARG A 74 17.24 5.61 -2.43
CA ARG A 74 17.18 5.75 -0.97
C ARG A 74 18.08 4.73 -0.27
N ALA A 75 18.05 3.47 -0.70
CA ALA A 75 18.91 2.42 -0.16
C ALA A 75 20.40 2.76 -0.33
N GLY A 76 20.78 3.32 -1.48
CA GLY A 76 22.15 3.79 -1.73
C GLY A 76 22.58 4.95 -0.82
N ARG A 77 21.69 5.92 -0.56
CA ARG A 77 21.96 7.00 0.41
C ARG A 77 22.14 6.45 1.82
N TRP A 78 21.26 5.55 2.24
CA TRP A 78 21.32 4.93 3.56
C TRP A 78 22.64 4.17 3.80
N ILE A 79 23.15 3.42 2.81
CA ILE A 79 24.46 2.73 2.92
C ILE A 79 25.60 3.72 3.16
N ARG A 80 25.53 4.92 2.56
CA ARG A 80 26.59 5.93 2.65
C ARG A 80 26.47 6.78 3.92
N ASP A 81 25.25 7.20 4.24
CA ASP A 81 24.97 8.25 5.22
C ASP A 81 24.54 7.65 6.59
N GLY A 82 24.24 6.34 6.65
CA GLY A 82 23.73 5.65 7.83
C GLY A 82 22.23 5.90 8.10
N GLY A 83 21.75 5.49 9.29
CA GLY A 83 20.37 5.70 9.73
C GLY A 83 19.47 4.45 9.65
N PRO A 84 18.13 4.62 9.73
CA PRO A 84 17.21 3.51 9.53
C PRO A 84 17.10 3.13 8.04
N PRO A 85 16.94 1.84 7.70
CA PRO A 85 16.78 1.41 6.32
C PRO A 85 15.50 2.03 5.72
N PRO A 86 15.55 2.48 4.45
CA PRO A 86 14.41 3.16 3.85
C PRO A 86 13.29 2.16 3.54
N LEU A 87 12.07 2.51 3.92
CA LEU A 87 10.88 1.74 3.55
C LEU A 87 10.60 1.88 2.06
N PHE A 88 10.18 0.81 1.40
CA PHE A 88 9.74 0.85 -0.01
C PHE A 88 8.63 1.89 -0.23
N MET A 89 7.70 1.98 0.71
CA MET A 89 6.58 2.94 0.66
C MET A 89 7.02 4.40 0.62
N THR A 90 8.21 4.76 1.13
CA THR A 90 8.73 6.13 0.98
C THR A 90 9.04 6.49 -0.47
N GLY A 91 9.39 5.50 -1.31
CA GLY A 91 9.55 5.71 -2.74
C GLY A 91 8.21 5.75 -3.48
N VAL A 92 7.22 5.00 -3.01
CA VAL A 92 5.83 5.10 -3.49
C VAL A 92 5.25 6.48 -3.21
N ALA A 93 5.48 7.02 -2.00
CA ALA A 93 5.05 8.36 -1.61
C ALA A 93 5.59 9.44 -2.56
N GLU A 94 6.90 9.38 -2.88
CA GLU A 94 7.57 10.30 -3.80
C GLU A 94 6.92 10.29 -5.19
N VAL A 95 6.62 9.10 -5.73
CA VAL A 95 5.95 8.98 -7.05
C VAL A 95 4.50 9.46 -6.99
N CYS A 96 3.85 9.37 -5.84
CA CYS A 96 2.50 9.91 -5.62
C CYS A 96 2.49 11.42 -5.30
N GLY A 97 3.65 12.09 -5.22
CA GLY A 97 3.72 13.51 -4.86
C GLY A 97 3.28 13.80 -3.43
N THR A 98 3.60 12.90 -2.48
CA THR A 98 3.35 13.08 -1.04
C THR A 98 4.49 12.51 -0.20
N ALA A 99 4.49 12.80 1.10
CA ALA A 99 5.30 12.09 2.08
C ALA A 99 4.59 10.84 2.64
N SER A 100 3.25 10.78 2.53
CA SER A 100 2.43 9.88 3.32
C SER A 100 1.52 9.00 2.44
N VAL A 101 1.81 7.71 2.41
CA VAL A 101 1.02 6.68 1.70
C VAL A 101 0.97 5.41 2.52
N ALA A 102 -0.09 4.62 2.32
CA ALA A 102 -0.17 3.27 2.82
C ALA A 102 -0.78 2.31 1.79
N VAL A 103 -0.33 1.07 1.82
CA VAL A 103 -0.94 -0.05 1.11
C VAL A 103 -1.49 -1.00 2.14
N THR A 104 -2.72 -1.45 1.91
CA THR A 104 -3.37 -2.49 2.72
C THR A 104 -3.79 -3.63 1.81
N LEU A 105 -3.43 -4.85 2.21
CA LEU A 105 -3.83 -6.10 1.57
C LEU A 105 -4.90 -6.79 2.41
N ILE A 106 -5.85 -7.42 1.73
CA ILE A 106 -6.98 -8.10 2.35
C ILE A 106 -7.08 -9.57 1.91
N ASP A 107 -7.81 -10.38 2.67
CA ASP A 107 -8.24 -11.71 2.25
C ASP A 107 -9.58 -11.66 1.47
N ALA A 108 -10.07 -12.85 1.08
CA ALA A 108 -11.33 -13.01 0.38
C ALA A 108 -12.56 -12.58 1.20
N GLU A 109 -12.45 -12.53 2.53
CA GLU A 109 -13.48 -12.06 3.46
C GLU A 109 -13.32 -10.56 3.78
N GLN A 110 -12.39 -9.87 3.10
CA GLN A 110 -12.06 -8.46 3.29
C GLN A 110 -11.44 -8.12 4.65
N ASN A 111 -10.86 -9.12 5.34
CA ASN A 111 -10.06 -8.88 6.52
C ASN A 111 -8.68 -8.37 6.10
N GLN A 112 -8.19 -7.34 6.79
CA GLN A 112 -6.86 -6.80 6.57
C GLN A 112 -5.78 -7.80 6.99
N LEU A 113 -5.02 -8.29 6.01
CA LEU A 113 -3.94 -9.26 6.18
C LEU A 113 -2.59 -8.60 6.42
N ALA A 114 -2.31 -7.51 5.71
CA ALA A 114 -1.03 -6.85 5.77
C ALA A 114 -1.17 -5.37 5.45
N THR A 115 -0.32 -4.55 6.06
CA THR A 115 -0.21 -3.14 5.69
C THR A 115 1.23 -2.68 5.65
N ALA A 116 1.53 -1.74 4.76
CA ALA A 116 2.83 -1.07 4.68
C ALA A 116 2.59 0.43 4.51
N SER A 117 3.28 1.24 5.30
CA SER A 117 3.11 2.70 5.35
C SER A 117 4.45 3.40 5.12
N SER A 118 4.45 4.60 4.54
CA SER A 118 5.68 5.37 4.29
C SER A 118 6.17 6.13 5.51
N ASP A 119 5.27 6.51 6.41
CA ASP A 119 5.57 7.33 7.59
C ASP A 119 4.63 7.03 8.77
N GLN A 120 4.82 7.77 9.86
CA GLN A 120 4.03 7.58 11.08
C GLN A 120 2.56 8.04 10.92
N PRO A 121 2.24 9.19 10.30
CA PRO A 121 0.85 9.57 10.03
C PRO A 121 0.08 8.53 9.21
N SER A 122 0.64 8.04 8.10
CA SER A 122 -0.01 6.99 7.29
C SER A 122 -0.17 5.68 8.04
N ARG A 123 0.77 5.32 8.93
CA ARG A 123 0.62 4.16 9.82
C ARG A 123 -0.51 4.35 10.82
N GLY A 124 -0.58 5.51 11.48
CA GLY A 124 -1.66 5.85 12.41
C GLY A 124 -3.02 5.85 11.71
N ALA A 125 -3.11 6.41 10.50
CA ALA A 125 -4.31 6.38 9.69
C ALA A 125 -4.74 4.93 9.37
N GLN A 126 -3.83 4.02 9.03
CA GLN A 126 -4.20 2.62 8.81
C GLN A 126 -4.60 1.87 10.09
N ASP A 127 -3.98 2.20 11.22
CA ASP A 127 -4.40 1.65 12.52
C ASP A 127 -5.81 2.11 12.89
N LEU A 128 -6.13 3.39 12.68
CA LEU A 128 -7.48 3.93 12.88
C LEU A 128 -8.50 3.23 12.00
N GLU A 129 -8.22 3.07 10.72
CA GLU A 129 -9.11 2.39 9.77
C GLU A 129 -9.37 0.93 10.18
N TYR A 130 -8.34 0.21 10.61
CA TYR A 130 -8.47 -1.17 11.08
C TYR A 130 -9.29 -1.28 12.37
N VAL A 131 -9.07 -0.36 13.31
CA VAL A 131 -9.70 -0.35 14.62
C VAL A 131 -11.17 0.08 14.54
N LEU A 132 -11.46 1.10 13.74
CA LEU A 132 -12.82 1.67 13.61
C LEU A 132 -13.69 0.91 12.61
N GLY A 133 -13.09 0.16 11.69
CA GLY A 133 -13.83 -0.60 10.68
C GLY A 133 -14.48 0.27 9.60
N GLU A 134 -14.09 1.54 9.52
CA GLU A 134 -14.46 2.48 8.46
C GLU A 134 -13.24 3.26 8.01
N GLY A 135 -13.21 3.65 6.74
CA GLY A 135 -12.10 4.41 6.21
C GLY A 135 -11.95 4.29 4.68
N PRO A 136 -10.96 5.01 4.14
CA PRO A 136 -10.77 5.21 2.72
C PRO A 136 -10.38 3.94 1.96
N ALA A 137 -9.47 3.12 2.49
CA ALA A 137 -9.01 1.90 1.82
C ALA A 137 -10.15 0.85 1.75
N ARG A 138 -10.92 0.71 2.82
CA ARG A 138 -12.10 -0.14 2.93
C ARG A 138 -13.18 0.28 1.94
N ASP A 139 -13.52 1.57 1.90
CA ASP A 139 -14.49 2.09 0.93
C ASP A 139 -14.02 1.84 -0.51
N ALA A 140 -12.74 2.05 -0.81
CA ALA A 140 -12.18 1.82 -2.14
C ALA A 140 -12.25 0.33 -2.55
N VAL A 141 -11.97 -0.58 -1.62
CA VAL A 141 -12.13 -2.03 -1.81
C VAL A 141 -13.60 -2.39 -2.06
N LEU A 142 -14.51 -1.92 -1.20
CA LEU A 142 -15.94 -2.23 -1.29
C LEU A 142 -16.57 -1.70 -2.58
N ALA A 143 -16.25 -0.46 -2.95
CA ALA A 143 -16.74 0.18 -4.15
C ALA A 143 -16.04 -0.33 -5.42
N ARG A 144 -14.87 -0.98 -5.29
CA ARG A 144 -13.96 -1.26 -6.40
C ARG A 144 -13.70 -0.02 -7.26
N GLY A 145 -13.47 1.11 -6.60
CA GLY A 145 -13.33 2.39 -7.25
C GLY A 145 -12.57 3.41 -6.40
N PRO A 146 -12.09 4.50 -7.01
CA PRO A 146 -11.37 5.53 -6.29
C PRO A 146 -12.30 6.26 -5.30
N VAL A 147 -11.73 6.63 -4.15
CA VAL A 147 -12.34 7.48 -3.14
C VAL A 147 -11.44 8.71 -2.99
N ASP A 148 -12.00 9.91 -3.11
CA ASP A 148 -11.28 11.19 -2.93
C ASP A 148 -12.11 12.07 -2.01
N VAL A 149 -11.56 12.38 -0.84
CA VAL A 149 -12.24 13.12 0.23
C VAL A 149 -11.26 14.08 0.90
N SER A 150 -11.73 15.28 1.23
CA SER A 150 -10.91 16.31 1.89
C SER A 150 -11.72 17.16 2.87
N GLY A 151 -11.03 17.79 3.81
CA GLY A 151 -11.58 18.69 4.82
C GLY A 151 -12.77 18.09 5.58
N ASP A 152 -13.82 18.89 5.79
CA ASP A 152 -15.04 18.48 6.50
C ASP A 152 -15.77 17.28 5.88
N GLY A 153 -15.46 16.94 4.62
CA GLY A 153 -15.95 15.74 3.96
C GLY A 153 -15.46 14.45 4.65
N LEU A 154 -14.29 14.48 5.30
CA LEU A 154 -13.74 13.35 6.04
C LEU A 154 -14.67 12.95 7.19
N ALA A 155 -15.05 13.91 8.04
CA ALA A 155 -15.94 13.68 9.18
C ALA A 155 -17.37 13.32 8.75
N SER A 156 -17.83 13.86 7.62
CA SER A 156 -19.16 13.55 7.07
C SER A 156 -19.24 12.13 6.53
N ARG A 157 -18.16 11.64 5.90
CA ARG A 157 -18.13 10.32 5.28
C ARG A 157 -17.79 9.21 6.27
N TRP A 158 -16.86 9.49 7.18
CA TRP A 158 -16.42 8.55 8.21
C TRP A 158 -16.51 9.22 9.59
N PRO A 159 -17.64 9.08 10.30
CA PRO A 159 -17.89 9.82 11.54
C PRO A 159 -16.90 9.55 12.68
N GLY A 160 -16.33 8.35 12.75
CA GLY A 160 -15.27 7.98 13.71
C GLY A 160 -13.87 8.22 13.15
N TYR A 161 -13.61 7.82 11.90
CA TYR A 161 -12.28 7.90 11.30
C TYR A 161 -11.89 9.33 10.91
N GLY A 162 -12.82 10.09 10.35
CA GLY A 162 -12.57 11.44 9.82
C GLY A 162 -11.99 12.40 10.86
N PRO A 163 -12.62 12.59 12.02
CA PRO A 163 -12.05 13.42 13.08
C PRO A 163 -10.69 12.89 13.57
N ALA A 164 -10.57 11.58 13.77
CA ALA A 164 -9.33 10.97 14.28
C ALA A 164 -8.15 11.09 13.30
N VAL A 165 -8.39 11.00 11.98
CA VAL A 165 -7.34 11.17 10.98
C VAL A 165 -6.93 12.64 10.84
N MET A 166 -7.86 13.58 11.02
CA MET A 166 -7.55 15.01 11.05
C MET A 166 -6.68 15.40 12.24
N GLU A 167 -6.82 14.73 13.39
CA GLU A 167 -5.90 14.90 14.54
C GLU A 167 -4.46 14.45 14.24
N LEU A 168 -4.27 13.58 13.24
CA LEU A 168 -2.94 13.22 12.73
C LEU A 168 -2.37 14.26 11.74
N GLY A 169 -3.09 15.34 11.48
CA GLY A 169 -2.72 16.39 10.53
C GLY A 169 -3.04 16.08 9.07
N ILE A 170 -3.89 15.07 8.83
CA ILE A 170 -4.29 14.66 7.47
C ILE A 170 -5.59 15.36 7.09
N GLU A 171 -5.55 16.13 6.00
CA GLU A 171 -6.69 16.94 5.53
C GLU A 171 -7.28 16.42 4.22
N LYS A 172 -6.55 15.59 3.48
CA LYS A 172 -7.00 14.98 2.24
C LYS A 172 -6.56 13.53 2.13
N VAL A 173 -7.48 12.69 1.65
CA VAL A 173 -7.21 11.30 1.32
C VAL A 173 -7.72 10.96 -0.07
N VAL A 174 -6.87 10.28 -0.83
CA VAL A 174 -7.29 9.56 -2.04
C VAL A 174 -6.93 8.09 -1.89
N ALA A 175 -7.92 7.20 -1.95
CA ALA A 175 -7.71 5.76 -1.96
C ALA A 175 -8.14 5.14 -3.28
N VAL A 176 -7.37 4.19 -3.77
CA VAL A 176 -7.64 3.46 -5.01
C VAL A 176 -7.48 1.95 -4.79
N PRO A 177 -8.33 1.11 -5.39
CA PRO A 177 -8.26 -0.32 -5.21
C PRO A 177 -7.03 -0.93 -5.91
N LEU A 178 -6.49 -1.99 -5.31
CA LEU A 178 -5.48 -2.86 -5.90
C LEU A 178 -6.21 -4.00 -6.61
N GLU A 179 -6.36 -3.88 -7.93
CA GLU A 179 -7.17 -4.80 -8.72
C GLU A 179 -6.36 -5.83 -9.51
N VAL A 180 -6.82 -7.08 -9.45
CA VAL A 180 -6.39 -8.17 -10.32
C VAL A 180 -7.60 -8.64 -11.15
N PRO A 181 -7.40 -9.40 -12.25
CA PRO A 181 -8.52 -9.88 -13.04
C PRO A 181 -9.51 -10.69 -12.18
N GLY A 182 -10.70 -10.12 -11.92
CA GLY A 182 -11.79 -10.76 -11.19
C GLY A 182 -11.81 -10.53 -9.68
N GLU A 183 -10.83 -9.83 -9.09
CA GLU A 183 -10.73 -9.66 -7.63
C GLU A 183 -10.04 -8.35 -7.23
N CYS A 184 -10.32 -7.86 -6.03
CA CYS A 184 -9.62 -6.74 -5.40
C CYS A 184 -8.83 -7.28 -4.20
N ILE A 185 -7.51 -7.10 -4.22
CA ILE A 185 -6.61 -7.66 -3.20
C ILE A 185 -6.25 -6.65 -2.10
N GLY A 186 -6.81 -5.43 -2.16
CA GLY A 186 -6.49 -4.36 -1.22
C GLY A 186 -6.69 -2.97 -1.78
N ALA A 187 -6.06 -1.98 -1.17
CA ALA A 187 -6.06 -0.59 -1.65
C ALA A 187 -4.74 0.14 -1.34
N LEU A 188 -4.46 1.15 -2.16
CA LEU A 188 -3.45 2.18 -1.92
C LEU A 188 -4.17 3.44 -1.42
N ALA A 189 -3.83 3.92 -0.23
CA ALA A 189 -4.25 5.19 0.32
C ALA A 189 -3.11 6.21 0.22
N VAL A 190 -3.42 7.39 -0.30
CA VAL A 190 -2.51 8.53 -0.48
C VAL A 190 -3.04 9.69 0.36
N PHE A 191 -2.22 10.16 1.28
CA PHE A 191 -2.58 11.21 2.24
C PHE A 191 -1.91 12.52 1.83
N ASP A 192 -2.66 13.62 1.86
CA ASP A 192 -2.23 14.98 1.52
C ASP A 192 -1.33 15.09 0.27
N PRO A 193 -1.76 14.54 -0.89
CA PRO A 193 -1.00 14.71 -2.12
C PRO A 193 -0.93 16.17 -2.54
N GLN A 194 0.21 16.57 -3.09
CA GLN A 194 0.36 17.88 -3.71
C GLN A 194 -0.73 18.09 -4.78
N PRO A 195 -1.31 19.30 -4.91
CA PRO A 195 -2.44 19.56 -5.80
C PRO A 195 -2.23 19.10 -7.26
N GLU A 196 -1.01 19.25 -7.77
CA GLU A 196 -0.59 18.82 -9.12
C GLU A 196 -0.56 17.30 -9.30
N SER A 197 -0.37 16.55 -8.21
CA SER A 197 -0.26 15.08 -8.19
C SER A 197 -1.52 14.40 -7.67
N ALA A 198 -2.48 15.18 -7.13
CA ALA A 198 -3.74 14.71 -6.54
C ALA A 198 -4.73 14.21 -7.61
N SER A 199 -4.37 13.11 -8.28
CA SER A 199 -5.13 12.51 -9.37
C SER A 199 -5.39 11.04 -9.10
N ALA A 200 -6.67 10.68 -8.96
CA ALA A 200 -7.08 9.28 -8.84
C ALA A 200 -6.58 8.42 -10.02
N THR A 201 -6.45 9.01 -11.22
CA THR A 201 -5.90 8.32 -12.39
C THR A 201 -4.42 7.99 -12.22
N LEU A 202 -3.62 8.93 -11.70
CA LEU A 202 -2.20 8.69 -11.41
C LEU A 202 -2.06 7.58 -10.35
N PHE A 203 -2.80 7.68 -9.24
CA PHE A 203 -2.73 6.70 -8.17
C PHE A 203 -3.21 5.32 -8.62
N THR A 204 -4.21 5.26 -9.50
CA THR A 204 -4.64 3.98 -10.11
C THR A 204 -3.53 3.35 -10.94
N GLN A 205 -2.73 4.14 -11.67
CA GLN A 205 -1.57 3.63 -12.40
C GLN A 205 -0.47 3.12 -11.45
N VAL A 206 -0.23 3.82 -10.34
CA VAL A 206 0.69 3.38 -9.28
C VAL A 206 0.19 2.08 -8.65
N ALA A 207 -1.10 1.98 -8.31
CA ALA A 207 -1.75 0.79 -7.77
C ALA A 207 -1.67 -0.40 -8.73
N ASP A 208 -1.89 -0.19 -10.03
CA ASP A 208 -1.76 -1.23 -11.06
C ASP A 208 -0.31 -1.72 -11.19
N ALA A 209 0.66 -0.80 -11.14
CA ALA A 209 2.09 -1.12 -11.17
C ALA A 209 2.53 -1.90 -9.92
N LEU A 210 2.11 -1.47 -8.73
CA LEU A 210 2.34 -2.18 -7.47
C LEU A 210 1.79 -3.59 -7.54
N THR A 211 0.51 -3.72 -7.89
CA THR A 211 -0.20 -5.01 -7.92
C THR A 211 0.43 -5.99 -8.90
N ARG A 212 0.60 -5.58 -10.16
CA ARG A 212 0.93 -6.50 -11.26
C ARG A 212 2.42 -6.65 -11.53
N SER A 213 3.26 -5.72 -11.09
CA SER A 213 4.71 -5.80 -11.29
C SER A 213 5.43 -6.12 -9.99
N VAL A 214 5.04 -5.49 -8.88
CA VAL A 214 5.76 -5.55 -7.60
C VAL A 214 5.24 -6.65 -6.68
N PHE A 215 3.93 -6.94 -6.67
CA PHE A 215 3.36 -7.97 -5.78
C PHE A 215 3.24 -9.32 -6.47
N LEU A 216 2.60 -9.35 -7.64
CA LEU A 216 2.30 -10.58 -8.37
C LEU A 216 3.18 -10.79 -9.60
N GLY A 217 4.04 -9.82 -9.91
CA GLY A 217 4.77 -9.75 -11.16
C GLY A 217 6.17 -10.34 -11.15
N CYS A 218 6.85 -10.21 -12.28
CA CYS A 218 8.25 -10.62 -12.44
C CYS A 218 9.24 -9.81 -11.60
N ASP A 219 8.81 -8.69 -10.99
CA ASP A 219 9.59 -7.89 -10.05
C ASP A 219 9.15 -8.15 -8.60
N ALA A 220 8.43 -9.25 -8.36
CA ALA A 220 8.00 -9.68 -7.04
C ALA A 220 9.15 -9.56 -6.03
N ILE A 221 8.85 -8.89 -4.92
CA ILE A 221 9.79 -8.61 -3.86
C ILE A 221 9.39 -9.45 -2.66
N PRO A 222 10.08 -10.59 -2.39
CA PRO A 222 9.82 -11.36 -1.19
C PRO A 222 10.03 -10.46 0.04
N GLY A 223 9.03 -10.36 0.91
CA GLY A 223 9.16 -9.68 2.21
C GLY A 223 9.25 -8.15 2.17
N PHE A 224 8.91 -7.49 1.04
CA PHE A 224 8.54 -6.06 0.98
C PHE A 224 9.41 -5.13 1.84
N PHE A 225 10.73 -5.22 1.69
CA PHE A 225 11.72 -4.25 2.18
C PHE A 225 11.47 -3.62 3.56
N GLY A 226 11.05 -4.43 4.55
CA GLY A 226 10.77 -3.96 5.90
C GLY A 226 9.53 -3.06 6.01
N GLY A 227 8.91 -3.10 7.20
CA GLY A 227 7.77 -2.23 7.52
C GLY A 227 6.39 -2.76 7.15
N ILE A 228 6.27 -3.97 6.58
CA ILE A 228 4.99 -4.69 6.59
C ILE A 228 4.63 -5.05 8.03
N ASP A 229 3.42 -4.69 8.41
CA ASP A 229 2.72 -5.28 9.55
C ASP A 229 1.71 -6.32 9.04
N TYR A 230 1.97 -7.61 9.29
CA TYR A 230 1.11 -8.74 8.92
C TYR A 230 -0.04 -8.97 9.92
N ARG A 231 -0.19 -8.09 10.92
CA ARG A 231 -1.19 -8.21 11.99
C ARG A 231 -1.18 -9.56 12.73
N ALA A 232 -0.11 -10.35 12.59
CA ALA A 232 -0.02 -11.70 13.16
C ALA A 232 -0.06 -11.67 14.69
N GLU A 233 0.67 -10.72 15.31
CA GLU A 233 0.62 -10.50 16.76
C GLU A 233 -0.78 -10.06 17.21
N VAL A 234 -1.52 -9.28 16.40
CA VAL A 234 -2.89 -8.85 16.71
C VAL A 234 -3.83 -10.07 16.74
N HIS A 235 -3.75 -10.93 15.73
CA HIS A 235 -4.54 -12.17 15.70
C HIS A 235 -4.13 -13.15 16.80
N GLN A 236 -2.84 -13.22 17.15
CA GLN A 236 -2.35 -14.02 18.28
C GLN A 236 -2.90 -13.49 19.61
N ALA A 237 -2.85 -12.17 19.83
CA ALA A 237 -3.42 -11.53 21.01
C ALA A 237 -4.92 -11.79 21.12
N ALA A 238 -5.67 -11.66 20.02
CA ALA A 238 -7.09 -11.99 19.97
C ALA A 238 -7.36 -13.46 20.35
N GLY A 239 -6.55 -14.40 19.85
CA GLY A 239 -6.63 -15.82 20.24
C GLY A 239 -6.36 -16.06 21.73
N MET A 240 -5.35 -15.38 22.31
CA MET A 240 -5.05 -15.47 23.75
C MET A 240 -6.18 -14.91 24.62
N VAL A 241 -6.79 -13.79 24.20
CA VAL A 241 -7.92 -13.18 24.89
C VAL A 241 -9.17 -14.06 24.79
N ALA A 242 -9.44 -14.62 23.60
CA ALA A 242 -10.55 -15.55 23.37
C ALA A 242 -10.46 -16.78 24.28
N GLY A 243 -9.28 -17.39 24.39
CA GLY A 243 -9.06 -18.52 25.30
C GLY A 243 -9.24 -18.17 26.78
N ARG A 244 -8.88 -16.94 27.18
CA ARG A 244 -9.05 -16.47 28.57
C ARG A 244 -10.51 -16.19 28.92
N LEU A 245 -11.23 -15.53 28.03
CA LEU A 245 -12.62 -15.10 28.26
C LEU A 245 -13.66 -16.12 27.80
N ASN A 246 -13.22 -17.22 27.19
CA ASN A 246 -14.08 -18.27 26.61
C ASN A 246 -15.11 -17.69 25.62
N CYS A 247 -14.66 -16.85 24.69
CA CYS A 247 -15.48 -16.21 23.65
C CYS A 247 -14.94 -16.51 22.24
N ARG A 248 -15.62 -16.03 21.19
CA ARG A 248 -15.13 -16.19 19.81
C ARG A 248 -13.91 -15.28 19.58
N VAL A 249 -12.99 -15.71 18.71
CA VAL A 249 -11.83 -14.91 18.33
C VAL A 249 -12.22 -13.56 17.73
N ALA A 250 -13.31 -13.52 16.97
CA ALA A 250 -13.86 -12.26 16.45
C ALA A 250 -14.27 -11.29 17.57
N ASP A 251 -15.00 -11.78 18.59
CA ASP A 251 -15.42 -10.97 19.74
C ASP A 251 -14.19 -10.48 20.53
N ALA A 252 -13.19 -11.34 20.70
CA ALA A 252 -11.93 -10.99 21.36
C ALA A 252 -11.11 -9.96 20.57
N LEU A 253 -11.10 -10.05 19.23
CA LEU A 253 -10.44 -9.06 18.37
C LEU A 253 -11.07 -7.68 18.53
N GLU A 254 -12.40 -7.60 18.60
CA GLU A 254 -13.10 -6.34 18.86
C GLU A 254 -12.75 -5.77 20.24
N LEU A 255 -12.53 -6.60 21.27
CA LEU A 255 -12.02 -6.14 22.57
C LEU A 255 -10.59 -5.57 22.46
N VAL A 256 -9.71 -6.21 21.68
CA VAL A 256 -8.35 -5.71 21.45
C VAL A 256 -8.38 -4.36 20.72
N LYS A 257 -9.22 -4.23 19.69
CA LYS A 257 -9.43 -2.97 18.96
C LYS A 257 -9.99 -1.88 19.87
N ALA A 258 -11.05 -2.18 20.63
CA ALA A 258 -11.65 -1.24 21.56
C ALA A 258 -10.64 -0.75 22.60
N ARG A 259 -9.75 -1.63 23.08
CA ARG A 259 -8.68 -1.23 23.98
C ARG A 259 -7.67 -0.29 23.32
N ALA A 260 -7.21 -0.62 22.11
CA ALA A 260 -6.28 0.23 21.39
C ALA A 260 -6.86 1.63 21.14
N PHE A 261 -8.13 1.70 20.72
CA PHE A 261 -8.84 2.95 20.53
C PHE A 261 -8.95 3.76 21.82
N SER A 262 -9.43 3.13 22.90
CA SER A 262 -9.65 3.80 24.18
C SER A 262 -8.36 4.31 24.83
N ASP A 263 -7.24 3.61 24.61
CA ASP A 263 -5.94 4.01 25.15
C ASP A 263 -5.21 5.01 24.23
N GLY A 264 -5.71 5.26 23.01
CA GLY A 264 -5.03 6.08 21.99
C GLY A 264 -3.69 5.48 21.54
N ARG A 265 -3.59 4.15 21.52
CA ARG A 265 -2.34 3.42 21.28
C ARG A 265 -2.40 2.63 19.97
N PRO A 266 -1.27 2.45 19.24
CA PRO A 266 -1.20 1.54 18.12
C PRO A 266 -1.64 0.14 18.52
N ILE A 267 -2.51 -0.48 17.71
CA ILE A 267 -3.02 -1.82 18.00
C ILE A 267 -1.93 -2.89 18.05
N ALA A 268 -0.85 -2.70 17.28
CA ALA A 268 0.32 -3.57 17.33
C ALA A 268 1.00 -3.54 18.71
N ASP A 269 1.06 -2.38 19.38
CA ASP A 269 1.65 -2.27 20.71
C ASP A 269 0.76 -2.90 21.77
N VAL A 270 -0.57 -2.70 21.68
CA VAL A 270 -1.54 -3.37 22.56
C VAL A 270 -1.47 -4.88 22.41
N ALA A 271 -1.41 -5.38 21.17
CA ALA A 271 -1.28 -6.80 20.88
C ALA A 271 0.03 -7.37 21.44
N ARG A 272 1.14 -6.66 21.26
CA ARG A 272 2.45 -7.05 21.81
C ARG A 272 2.43 -7.15 23.33
N ASP A 273 1.84 -6.17 24.02
CA ASP A 273 1.72 -6.21 25.48
C ASP A 273 0.88 -7.41 25.94
N ILE A 274 -0.18 -7.77 25.21
CA ILE A 274 -1.00 -8.95 25.51
C ILE A 274 -0.20 -10.23 25.31
N VAL A 275 0.51 -10.37 24.19
CA VAL A 275 1.32 -11.55 23.86
C VAL A 275 2.46 -11.73 24.87
N HIS A 276 3.08 -10.65 25.33
CA HIS A 276 4.10 -10.70 26.38
C HIS A 276 3.54 -10.76 27.82
N GLY A 277 2.22 -10.77 27.98
CA GLY A 277 1.55 -10.85 29.29
C GLY A 277 1.65 -9.59 30.14
N GLN A 278 2.05 -8.46 29.55
CA GLN A 278 2.15 -7.14 30.18
C GLN A 278 0.78 -6.45 30.26
N LEU A 279 -0.15 -6.81 29.36
CA LEU A 279 -1.53 -6.35 29.37
C LEU A 279 -2.48 -7.55 29.44
N LYS A 280 -3.51 -7.44 30.28
CA LYS A 280 -4.58 -8.43 30.37
C LYS A 280 -5.91 -7.76 30.08
N LEU A 281 -6.63 -8.29 29.08
CA LEU A 281 -8.03 -7.99 28.84
C LEU A 281 -8.87 -9.06 29.55
N GLY A 282 -9.84 -8.60 30.35
CA GLY A 282 -10.64 -9.44 31.26
C GLY A 282 -10.16 -9.31 32.70
#